data_AF-A0A0S2JEQ6-F1
#
_entry.id   AF-A0A0S2JEQ6-F1
#
_cell.length_a   1.000
_cell.length_b   1.000
_cell.length_c   1.000
_cell.angle_alpha   90.00
_cell.angle_beta   90.00
_cell.angle_gamma   90.00
#
_symmetry.space_group_name_H-M   'P 1'
#
loop_
_entity.id
_entity.type
_entity.pdbx_description
1 polymer ?
#
loop_
_entity_poly.entity_id
_entity_poly.type
_entity_poly.pdbx_seq_one_letter_code
_entity_poly.pdbx_strand_id
1 'polypeptide(L)'
;MKNLLIFIVICFGAWLFFLKDNTVVESSKKSAVNAFSNSSAMQTLAKAKEIAKPKVIYKCDGRQHCSQMTSYEEAKYFIQHCPNTKMDGDNDGIPCEKQFNKW
;
A
#
# COMPACT_ATOMS: atom_id res chain seq x y z
N MET A 1 -42.93 32.62 26.68
CA MET A 1 -41.67 32.07 26.10
C MET A 1 -41.08 30.88 26.89
N LYS A 2 -41.76 30.32 27.91
CA LYS A 2 -41.22 29.19 28.69
C LYS A 2 -41.49 27.83 28.05
N ASN A 3 -42.59 27.71 27.31
CA ASN A 3 -43.04 26.46 26.70
C ASN A 3 -42.13 26.06 25.52
N LEU A 4 -41.54 27.02 24.82
CA LEU A 4 -40.59 26.78 23.71
C LEU A 4 -39.27 26.17 24.19
N LEU A 5 -38.77 26.62 25.35
CA LEU A 5 -37.52 26.10 25.93
C LEU A 5 -37.65 24.62 26.31
N ILE A 6 -38.84 24.19 26.74
CA ILE A 6 -39.11 22.79 27.09
C ILE A 6 -39.01 21.88 25.86
N PHE A 7 -39.56 22.30 24.71
CA PHE A 7 -39.47 21.53 23.47
C PHE A 7 -38.02 21.39 22.96
N ILE A 8 -37.20 22.44 23.07
CA ILE A 8 -35.79 22.40 22.65
C ILE A 8 -35.00 21.38 23.48
N VAL A 9 -35.19 21.36 24.80
CA VAL A 9 -34.50 20.41 25.70
C VAL A 9 -34.89 18.97 25.41
N ILE A 10 -36.18 18.70 25.12
CA ILE A 10 -36.66 17.35 24.79
C ILE A 10 -36.07 16.87 23.46
N CYS A 11 -36.06 17.71 22.42
CA CYS A 11 -35.48 17.37 21.12
C CYS A 11 -33.97 17.12 21.23
N PHE A 12 -33.25 17.93 22.02
CA PHE A 12 -31.82 17.74 22.23
C PHE A 12 -31.52 16.46 23.02
N GLY A 13 -32.33 16.14 24.03
CA GLY A 13 -32.23 14.88 24.78
C GLY A 13 -32.50 13.64 23.92
N ALA A 14 -33.52 13.70 23.05
CA ALA A 14 -33.82 12.63 22.11
C ALA A 14 -32.70 12.43 21.07
N TRP A 15 -32.12 13.52 20.56
CA TRP A 15 -30.97 13.46 19.64
C TRP A 15 -29.74 12.84 20.35
N LEU A 16 -29.43 13.29 21.57
CA LEU A 16 -28.33 12.70 22.36
C LEU A 16 -28.52 11.20 22.62
N PHE A 17 -29.77 10.75 22.80
CA PHE A 17 -30.11 9.34 22.94
C PHE A 17 -29.87 8.56 21.64
N PHE A 18 -30.36 9.06 20.51
CA PHE A 18 -30.20 8.43 19.20
C PHE A 18 -28.73 8.35 18.72
N LEU A 19 -27.84 9.23 19.17
CA LEU A 19 -26.41 9.13 18.84
C LEU A 19 -25.71 7.95 19.52
N LYS A 20 -26.28 7.36 20.58
CA LYS A 20 -25.59 6.37 21.42
C LYS A 20 -25.65 4.93 20.88
N ASP A 21 -26.54 4.63 19.94
CA ASP A 21 -26.81 3.24 19.51
C ASP A 21 -25.90 2.68 18.39
N ASN A 22 -25.04 3.50 17.76
CA ASN A 22 -24.27 3.06 16.58
C ASN A 22 -22.87 2.47 16.87
N THR A 23 -22.47 2.27 18.13
CA THR A 23 -21.05 2.00 18.47
C THR A 23 -20.68 0.53 18.73
N VAL A 24 -21.62 -0.42 18.70
CA VAL A 24 -21.37 -1.79 19.18
C VAL A 24 -21.16 -2.84 18.07
N VAL A 25 -21.52 -2.55 16.81
CA VAL A 25 -21.50 -3.57 15.73
C VAL A 25 -20.15 -3.71 15.00
N GLU A 26 -19.27 -2.71 15.08
CA GLU A 26 -18.01 -2.72 14.29
C GLU A 26 -16.85 -3.49 14.98
N SER A 27 -16.91 -3.68 16.30
CA SER A 27 -15.80 -4.29 17.06
C SER A 27 -15.69 -5.81 16.82
N SER A 28 -16.81 -6.51 16.58
CA SER A 28 -16.81 -7.97 16.47
C SER A 28 -16.31 -8.50 15.12
N LYS A 29 -16.35 -7.70 14.04
CA LYS A 29 -15.85 -8.12 12.72
C LYS A 29 -14.35 -7.88 12.54
N LYS A 30 -13.76 -6.89 13.21
CA LYS A 30 -12.31 -6.61 13.11
C LYS A 30 -11.43 -7.74 13.68
N SER A 31 -11.85 -8.41 14.77
CA SER A 31 -11.07 -9.51 15.34
C SER A 31 -11.01 -10.77 14.47
N ALA A 32 -12.08 -11.11 13.75
CA ALA A 32 -12.09 -12.29 12.88
C ALA A 32 -11.31 -12.07 11.58
N VAL A 33 -11.32 -10.85 11.02
CA VAL A 33 -10.62 -10.53 9.77
C VAL A 33 -9.11 -10.39 10.00
N ASN A 34 -8.68 -9.85 11.15
CA ASN A 34 -7.26 -9.76 11.51
C ASN A 34 -6.62 -11.13 11.77
N ALA A 35 -7.39 -12.12 12.23
CA ALA A 35 -6.91 -13.48 12.42
C ALA A 35 -6.71 -14.24 11.09
N PHE A 36 -7.51 -13.96 10.06
CA PHE A 36 -7.38 -14.58 8.74
C PHE A 36 -6.26 -13.96 7.88
N SER A 37 -6.11 -12.63 7.91
CA SER A 37 -5.05 -11.92 7.18
C SER A 37 -3.63 -12.25 7.70
N ASN A 38 -3.52 -12.75 8.93
CA ASN A 38 -2.27 -13.19 9.54
C ASN A 38 -2.07 -14.72 9.50
N SER A 39 -2.80 -15.43 8.62
CA SER A 39 -2.63 -16.88 8.48
C SER A 39 -1.20 -17.22 8.06
N SER A 40 -0.55 -18.05 8.88
CA SER A 40 0.80 -18.58 8.65
C SER A 40 0.93 -19.31 7.31
N ALA A 41 -0.16 -19.85 6.78
CA ALA A 41 -0.20 -20.49 5.47
C ALA A 41 0.04 -19.49 4.32
N MET A 42 -0.54 -18.28 4.40
CA MET A 42 -0.34 -17.23 3.39
C MET A 42 1.07 -16.66 3.45
N GLN A 43 1.63 -16.50 4.65
CA GLN A 43 3.03 -16.11 4.82
C GLN A 43 3.99 -17.19 4.30
N THR A 44 3.69 -18.47 4.52
CA THR A 44 4.50 -19.59 4.02
C THR A 44 4.51 -19.62 2.49
N LEU A 45 3.38 -19.36 1.84
CA LEU A 45 3.29 -19.32 0.38
C LEU A 45 4.02 -18.11 -0.22
N ALA A 46 3.88 -16.92 0.38
CA ALA A 46 4.61 -15.73 -0.05
C ALA A 46 6.13 -15.92 0.09
N LYS A 47 6.58 -16.53 1.19
CA LYS A 47 7.99 -16.83 1.43
C LYS A 47 8.52 -17.92 0.50
N ALA A 48 7.74 -18.99 0.25
CA ALA A 48 8.10 -20.01 -0.72
C ALA A 48 8.21 -19.45 -2.14
N LYS A 49 7.35 -18.48 -2.51
CA LYS A 49 7.40 -17.79 -3.79
C LYS A 49 8.65 -16.93 -3.96
N GLU A 50 9.11 -16.26 -2.89
CA GLU A 50 10.39 -15.56 -2.91
C GLU A 50 11.58 -16.51 -3.05
N ILE A 51 11.58 -17.64 -2.33
CA ILE A 51 12.66 -18.64 -2.40
C ILE A 51 12.72 -19.31 -3.78
N ALA A 52 11.57 -19.49 -4.42
CA ALA A 52 11.47 -20.07 -5.76
C ALA A 52 11.79 -19.07 -6.89
N LYS A 53 11.93 -17.76 -6.61
CA LYS A 53 12.34 -16.79 -7.63
C LYS A 53 13.83 -17.04 -7.91
N PRO A 54 14.22 -17.36 -9.15
CA PRO A 54 15.64 -17.55 -9.48
C PRO A 54 16.40 -16.28 -9.11
N LYS A 55 17.50 -16.44 -8.36
CA LYS A 55 18.36 -15.33 -7.96
C LYS A 55 19.06 -14.78 -9.20
N VAL A 56 18.48 -13.73 -9.79
CA VAL A 56 19.08 -13.03 -10.93
C VAL A 56 20.24 -12.19 -10.41
N ILE A 57 21.45 -12.39 -10.96
CA ILE A 57 22.61 -11.57 -10.65
C ILE A 57 22.77 -10.54 -11.77
N TYR A 58 22.59 -9.28 -11.43
CA TYR A 58 22.83 -8.16 -12.34
C TYR A 58 24.29 -7.72 -12.26
N LYS A 59 24.86 -7.28 -13.38
CA LYS A 59 26.23 -6.78 -13.46
C LYS A 59 26.25 -5.51 -14.29
N CYS A 60 27.10 -4.57 -13.91
CA CYS A 60 27.34 -3.38 -14.70
C CYS A 60 28.12 -3.79 -15.96
N ASP A 61 27.48 -3.69 -17.10
CA ASP A 61 27.99 -4.08 -18.43
C ASP A 61 28.06 -2.89 -19.40
N GLY A 62 27.86 -1.67 -18.89
CA GLY A 62 27.91 -0.44 -19.68
C GLY A 62 26.58 -0.01 -20.30
N ARG A 63 25.47 -0.72 -20.03
CA ARG A 63 24.13 -0.26 -20.40
C ARG A 63 23.73 1.00 -19.64
N GLN A 64 23.08 1.93 -20.34
CA GLN A 64 22.72 3.26 -19.81
C GLN A 64 21.27 3.64 -20.09
N HIS A 65 20.56 2.95 -20.99
CA HIS A 65 19.23 3.33 -21.44
C HIS A 65 18.18 2.25 -21.16
N CYS A 66 16.92 2.66 -21.04
CA CYS A 66 15.80 1.79 -20.70
C CYS A 66 15.56 0.67 -21.70
N SER A 67 15.72 0.94 -23.00
CA SER A 67 15.56 -0.05 -24.06
C SER A 67 16.49 -1.26 -23.93
N GLN A 68 17.53 -1.15 -23.10
CA GLN A 68 18.50 -2.21 -22.85
C GLN A 68 18.17 -3.03 -21.60
N MET A 69 17.20 -2.61 -20.78
CA MET A 69 16.76 -3.31 -19.57
C MET A 69 15.63 -4.29 -19.89
N THR A 70 15.71 -5.49 -19.33
CA THR A 70 14.72 -6.56 -19.51
C THR A 70 13.64 -6.55 -18.44
N SER A 71 13.91 -5.94 -17.29
CA SER A 71 13.00 -5.86 -16.16
C SER A 71 13.17 -4.56 -15.38
N TYR A 72 12.13 -4.18 -14.66
CA TYR A 72 12.17 -3.02 -13.76
C TYR A 72 13.17 -3.24 -12.62
N GLU A 73 13.25 -4.44 -12.06
CA GLU A 73 14.21 -4.75 -10.99
C GLU A 73 15.67 -4.65 -11.46
N GLU A 74 15.95 -5.03 -12.72
CA GLU A 74 17.25 -4.78 -13.34
C GLU A 74 17.53 -3.29 -13.49
N ALA A 75 16.58 -2.51 -14.04
CA ALA A 75 16.75 -1.07 -14.19
C ALA A 75 17.01 -0.37 -12.84
N LYS A 76 16.28 -0.79 -11.80
CA LYS A 76 16.46 -0.32 -10.42
C LYS A 76 17.83 -0.68 -9.85
N TYR A 77 18.30 -1.90 -10.12
CA TYR A 77 19.66 -2.28 -9.75
C TYR A 77 20.69 -1.38 -10.43
N PHE A 78 20.52 -1.09 -11.72
CA PHE A 78 21.47 -0.29 -12.50
C PHE A 78 21.62 1.13 -11.96
N ILE A 79 20.53 1.85 -11.70
CA ILE A 79 20.63 3.22 -11.15
C ILE A 79 21.26 3.28 -9.75
N GLN A 80 21.19 2.19 -8.98
CA GLN A 80 21.73 2.12 -7.62
C GLN A 80 23.19 1.66 -7.55
N HIS A 81 23.62 0.82 -8.51
CA HIS A 81 24.90 0.11 -8.42
C HIS A 81 25.84 0.38 -9.59
N CYS A 82 25.36 0.94 -10.70
CA CYS A 82 26.15 1.15 -11.90
C CYS A 82 26.37 2.64 -12.20
N PRO A 83 27.57 3.04 -12.63
CA PRO A 83 27.86 4.43 -12.97
C PRO A 83 27.24 4.82 -14.32
N ASN A 84 27.02 6.12 -14.53
CA ASN A 84 26.62 6.73 -15.81
C ASN A 84 25.26 6.25 -16.38
N THR A 85 24.34 5.79 -15.54
CA THR A 85 22.99 5.42 -16.00
C THR A 85 22.16 6.64 -16.39
N LYS A 86 21.39 6.52 -17.47
CA LYS A 86 20.49 7.57 -18.01
C LYS A 86 19.07 7.03 -18.13
N MET A 87 18.59 6.42 -17.05
CA MET A 87 17.31 5.69 -16.99
C MET A 87 16.25 6.38 -16.13
N ASP A 88 16.70 7.20 -15.19
CA ASP A 88 15.90 8.00 -14.28
C ASP A 88 16.10 9.47 -14.68
N GLY A 89 15.09 10.04 -15.33
CA GLY A 89 15.20 11.33 -16.01
C GLY A 89 14.93 12.51 -15.08
N ASP A 90 14.02 12.33 -14.14
CA ASP A 90 13.57 13.28 -13.13
C ASP A 90 14.20 13.05 -11.75
N ASN A 91 14.96 11.96 -11.60
CA ASN A 91 15.72 11.58 -10.39
C ASN A 91 14.81 11.28 -9.19
N ASP A 92 13.66 10.68 -9.45
CA ASP A 92 12.71 10.25 -8.41
C ASP A 92 13.02 8.84 -7.86
N GLY A 93 14.01 8.15 -8.45
CA GLY A 93 14.42 6.79 -8.10
C GLY A 93 13.60 5.69 -8.79
N ILE A 94 12.74 6.05 -9.76
CA ILE A 94 11.90 5.15 -10.55
C ILE A 94 12.45 5.14 -12.00
N PRO A 95 13.34 4.19 -12.33
CA PRO A 95 13.88 4.15 -13.67
C PRO A 95 12.86 3.58 -14.67
N CYS A 96 12.92 4.08 -15.90
CA CYS A 96 12.22 3.48 -17.03
C CYS A 96 10.69 3.38 -16.88
N GLU A 97 10.09 4.37 -16.22
CA GLU A 97 8.65 4.55 -16.04
C GLU A 97 7.81 4.20 -17.27
N LYS A 98 8.15 4.81 -18.40
CA LYS A 98 7.43 4.62 -19.68
C LYS A 98 7.52 3.20 -20.23
N GLN A 99 8.61 2.48 -19.95
CA GLN A 99 8.81 1.11 -20.45
C GLN A 99 8.11 0.08 -19.57
N PHE A 100 8.05 0.32 -18.26
CA PHE A 100 7.49 -0.63 -17.29
C PHE A 100 6.16 -0.18 -16.67
N ASN A 101 5.54 0.87 -17.22
CA ASN A 101 4.31 1.51 -16.75
C ASN A 101 4.36 1.82 -15.24
N LYS A 102 5.43 2.49 -14.81
CA LYS A 102 5.60 3.03 -13.45
C LYS A 102 5.45 4.55 -13.50
N TRP A 103 4.96 5.14 -12.41
CA TRP A 103 4.72 6.56 -12.16
C TRP A 103 4.79 6.79 -10.65
#